data_AF-A0A522S8C3-F1
#
_entry.id   AF-A0A522S8C3-F1
#
_cell.length_a   1.000
_cell.length_b   1.000
_cell.length_c   1.000
_cell.angle_alpha   90.00
_cell.angle_beta   90.00
_cell.angle_gamma   90.00
#
_symmetry.space_group_name_H-M   'P 1'
#
loop_
_entity.id
_entity.type
_entity.pdbx_description
1 polymer ?
#
loop_
_entity_poly.entity_id
_entity_poly.type
_entity_poly.pdbx_seq_one_letter_code
_entity_poly.pdbx_strand_id
1 'polypeptide(L)'
;MIPKHKFYITLLLVVTCFSLPKITSAQVSYQFRENKGQWNPAVKYRTQIPGGYVYLRQNGFTYALLSQKDMTDMHNYYHAGAYRTDTSQ
;
A
#
# COMPACT_ATOMS: atom_id res chain seq x y z
N MET A 1 -28.94 -30.12 40.02
CA MET A 1 -29.36 -28.71 39.95
C MET A 1 -28.13 -27.82 39.95
N ILE A 2 -27.86 -27.13 38.84
CA ILE A 2 -26.76 -26.16 38.77
C ILE A 2 -27.20 -24.92 39.56
N PRO A 3 -26.44 -24.45 40.56
CA PRO A 3 -26.85 -23.30 41.35
C PRO A 3 -26.85 -22.04 40.49
N LYS A 4 -27.85 -21.19 40.69
CA LYS A 4 -28.15 -20.04 39.83
C LYS A 4 -26.93 -19.13 39.60
N HIS A 5 -26.10 -18.91 40.62
CA HIS A 5 -24.87 -18.12 40.49
C HIS A 5 -23.83 -18.72 39.53
N LYS A 6 -23.68 -20.06 39.50
CA LYS A 6 -22.78 -20.72 38.55
C LYS A 6 -23.30 -20.60 37.12
N PHE A 7 -24.62 -20.69 36.94
CA PHE A 7 -25.26 -20.45 35.64
C PHE A 7 -25.01 -19.02 35.14
N TYR A 8 -25.16 -18.01 36.00
CA TYR A 8 -24.88 -16.61 35.62
C TYR A 8 -23.39 -16.36 35.34
N ILE A 9 -22.47 -16.98 36.08
CA ILE A 9 -21.02 -16.87 35.83
C ILE A 9 -20.65 -17.51 34.49
N THR A 10 -21.19 -18.69 34.17
CA THR A 10 -20.96 -19.35 32.89
C THR A 10 -21.56 -18.54 31.74
N LEU A 11 -22.77 -17.99 31.91
CA LEU A 11 -23.41 -17.11 30.93
C LEU A 11 -22.57 -15.84 30.68
N LEU A 12 -22.05 -15.21 31.75
CA LEU A 12 -21.17 -14.05 31.67
C LEU A 12 -19.92 -14.39 30.85
N LEU A 13 -19.22 -15.49 31.17
CA LEU A 13 -18.00 -15.90 30.46
C LEU A 13 -18.24 -16.16 28.97
N VAL A 14 -19.37 -16.75 28.60
CA VAL A 14 -19.73 -17.01 27.19
C VAL A 14 -19.99 -15.70 26.43
N VAL A 15 -20.65 -14.72 27.05
CA VAL A 15 -20.92 -13.41 26.44
C VAL A 15 -19.63 -12.61 26.23
N THR A 16 -18.69 -12.64 27.20
CA THR A 16 -17.41 -11.93 27.07
C THR A 16 -16.51 -12.57 26.00
N CYS A 17 -16.54 -13.90 25.86
CA CYS A 17 -15.73 -14.62 24.86
C CYS A 17 -16.22 -14.36 23.42
N PHE A 18 -17.52 -14.11 23.23
CA PHE A 18 -18.11 -13.81 21.93
C PHE A 18 -17.89 -12.36 21.47
N SER A 19 -17.42 -11.47 22.36
CA SER A 19 -17.25 -10.04 22.10
C SER A 19 -15.82 -9.64 21.74
N LEU A 20 -14.94 -10.59 21.41
CA LEU A 20 -13.56 -10.29 21.02
C LEU A 20 -13.56 -9.42 19.75
N PRO A 21 -12.96 -8.21 19.77
CA PRO A 21 -12.83 -7.40 18.58
C PRO A 21 -11.92 -8.14 17.58
N LYS A 22 -12.41 -8.33 16.36
CA LYS A 22 -11.56 -8.77 15.26
C LYS A 22 -10.57 -7.65 14.97
N ILE A 23 -9.31 -7.83 15.36
CA ILE A 23 -8.23 -6.92 14.97
C ILE A 23 -8.05 -7.07 13.46
N THR A 24 -8.72 -6.22 12.68
CA THR A 24 -8.44 -6.13 11.25
C THR A 24 -7.16 -5.31 11.11
N SER A 25 -6.04 -5.98 10.84
CA SER A 25 -4.86 -5.25 10.39
C SER A 25 -5.16 -4.74 8.98
N ALA A 26 -4.86 -3.48 8.71
CA ALA A 26 -4.91 -2.95 7.35
C ALA A 26 -3.82 -3.65 6.52
N GLN A 27 -4.16 -4.79 5.93
CA GLN A 27 -3.23 -5.54 5.10
C GLN A 27 -3.09 -4.79 3.77
N VAL A 28 -2.00 -4.04 3.63
CA VAL A 28 -1.65 -3.38 2.37
C VAL A 28 -1.33 -4.47 1.35
N SER A 29 -2.24 -4.67 0.40
CA SER A 29 -2.07 -5.62 -0.69
C SER A 29 -1.49 -4.89 -1.92
N TYR A 30 -0.38 -5.40 -2.44
CA TYR A 30 0.24 -4.90 -3.65
C TYR A 30 -0.19 -5.74 -4.84
N GLN A 31 -0.84 -5.10 -5.82
CA GLN A 31 -1.30 -5.78 -7.03
C GLN A 31 -0.21 -5.77 -8.10
N PHE A 32 0.30 -6.95 -8.42
CA PHE A 32 1.25 -7.15 -9.50
C PHE A 32 0.53 -7.18 -10.84
N ARG A 33 0.90 -6.27 -11.74
CA ARG A 33 0.46 -6.26 -13.14
C ARG A 33 1.48 -6.97 -14.01
N GLU A 34 0.98 -7.87 -14.86
CA GLU A 34 1.79 -8.60 -15.83
C GLU A 34 2.34 -7.66 -16.91
N ASN A 35 3.57 -7.94 -17.35
CA ASN A 35 4.18 -7.27 -18.48
C ASN A 35 3.63 -7.83 -19.79
N LYS A 36 2.85 -7.01 -20.48
CA LYS A 36 2.33 -7.24 -21.83
C LYS A 36 3.08 -6.40 -22.88
N GLY A 37 4.33 -6.05 -22.60
CA GLY A 37 5.19 -5.22 -23.47
C GLY A 37 5.28 -3.75 -23.05
N GLN A 38 4.76 -3.37 -21.87
CA GLN A 38 4.85 -1.99 -21.37
C GLN A 38 6.22 -1.65 -20.77
N TRP A 39 7.00 -2.66 -20.37
CA TRP A 39 8.32 -2.51 -19.76
C TRP A 39 9.35 -3.42 -20.42
N ASN A 40 10.60 -3.31 -19.95
CA ASN A 40 11.69 -4.19 -20.40
C ASN A 40 11.25 -5.67 -20.41
N PRO A 41 11.47 -6.45 -21.49
CA PRO A 41 11.01 -7.84 -21.62
C PRO A 41 11.49 -8.79 -20.51
N ALA A 42 12.59 -8.47 -19.82
CA ALA A 42 13.07 -9.24 -18.68
C ALA A 42 12.14 -9.16 -17.45
N VAL A 43 11.31 -8.12 -17.37
CA VAL A 43 10.30 -7.94 -16.32
C VAL A 43 9.08 -8.78 -16.67
N LYS A 44 8.62 -9.61 -15.74
CA LYS A 44 7.39 -10.40 -15.85
C LYS A 44 6.20 -9.70 -15.20
N TYR A 45 6.42 -9.08 -14.04
CA TYR A 45 5.39 -8.37 -13.31
C TYR A 45 5.93 -7.09 -12.68
N ARG A 46 5.06 -6.11 -12.44
CA ARG A 46 5.37 -4.89 -11.70
C ARG A 46 4.27 -4.55 -10.72
N THR A 47 4.63 -4.11 -9.51
CA THR A 47 3.70 -3.41 -8.61
C THR A 47 4.25 -2.03 -8.26
N GLN A 48 3.35 -1.11 -7.94
CA GLN A 48 3.70 0.17 -7.35
C GLN A 48 3.77 0.02 -5.83
N ILE A 49 4.74 0.70 -5.22
CA ILE A 49 4.90 0.82 -3.77
C ILE A 49 5.01 2.30 -3.41
N PRO A 50 4.82 2.69 -2.13
CA PRO A 50 5.16 4.03 -1.69
C PRO A 50 6.60 4.38 -2.06
N GLY A 51 6.77 5.50 -2.77
CA GLY A 51 8.08 5.97 -3.22
C GLY A 51 8.69 5.21 -4.39
N GLY A 52 7.96 4.33 -5.10
CA GLY A 52 8.55 3.67 -6.26
C GLY A 52 7.80 2.47 -6.82
N TYR A 53 8.58 1.54 -7.39
CA TYR A 53 8.09 0.34 -8.04
C TYR A 53 8.94 -0.88 -7.70
N VAL A 54 8.30 -2.05 -7.70
CA VAL A 54 8.97 -3.35 -7.66
C VAL A 54 8.75 -4.04 -8.99
N TYR A 55 9.86 -4.48 -9.60
CA TYR A 55 9.86 -5.25 -10.85
C TYR A 55 10.27 -6.68 -10.54
N LEU A 56 9.43 -7.65 -10.89
CA LEU A 56 9.74 -9.08 -10.80
C LEU A 56 10.28 -9.57 -12.12
N ARG A 57 11.39 -10.31 -12.05
CA ARG A 57 12.08 -10.98 -13.15
C ARG A 57 12.13 -12.47 -12.83
N GLN A 58 12.53 -13.29 -13.79
CA GLN A 58 12.53 -14.75 -13.62
C GLN A 58 13.35 -15.23 -12.41
N ASN A 59 14.52 -14.64 -12.18
CA ASN A 59 15.46 -15.05 -11.13
C ASN A 59 15.70 -13.95 -10.08
N GLY A 60 14.78 -13.00 -9.92
CA GLY A 60 14.95 -11.95 -8.92
C GLY A 60 14.00 -10.78 -9.08
N PHE A 61 14.20 -9.75 -8.26
CA PHE A 61 13.43 -8.53 -8.30
C PHE A 61 14.32 -7.29 -8.33
N THR A 62 13.74 -6.13 -8.62
CA THR A 62 14.40 -4.83 -8.59
C THR A 62 13.48 -3.83 -7.91
N TYR A 63 14.02 -3.08 -6.95
CA TYR A 63 13.38 -1.90 -6.39
C TYR A 63 13.84 -0.68 -7.17
N ALA A 64 12.90 0.07 -7.72
CA ALA A 64 13.15 1.40 -8.27
C ALA A 64 12.54 2.42 -7.31
N LEU A 65 13.38 2.99 -6.45
CA LEU A 65 12.99 4.01 -5.49
C LEU A 65 13.19 5.40 -6.09
N LEU A 66 12.24 6.28 -5.84
CA LEU A 66 12.21 7.65 -6.32
C LEU A 66 12.57 8.58 -5.16
N SER A 67 13.48 9.53 -5.41
CA SER A 67 13.75 10.61 -4.46
C SER A 67 12.54 11.55 -4.40
N GLN A 68 11.95 11.68 -3.22
CA GLN A 68 10.84 12.60 -3.00
C GLN A 68 11.26 14.05 -3.24
N LYS A 69 12.50 14.40 -2.90
CA LYS A 69 13.06 15.72 -3.14
C LYS A 69 13.12 16.01 -4.65
N ASP A 70 13.65 15.08 -5.42
CA ASP A 70 13.82 15.27 -6.86
C ASP A 70 12.46 15.35 -7.57
N MET A 71 11.47 14.59 -7.09
CA MET A 71 10.08 14.68 -7.55
C MET A 71 9.48 16.06 -7.26
N THR A 72 9.68 16.59 -6.05
CA THR A 72 9.22 17.93 -5.67
C THR A 72 9.91 19.02 -6.48
N ASP A 73 11.24 18.93 -6.65
CA ASP A 73 12.01 19.91 -7.42
C ASP A 73 11.59 19.91 -8.90
N MET A 74 11.36 18.72 -9.48
CA MET A 74 10.84 18.58 -10.84
C MET A 74 9.44 19.17 -10.97
N HIS A 75 8.54 18.86 -10.05
CA HIS A 75 7.19 19.43 -10.01
C HIS A 75 7.24 20.96 -9.99
N ASN A 76 8.03 21.53 -9.09
CA ASN A 76 8.23 22.97 -8.97
C ASN A 76 8.85 23.59 -10.24
N TYR A 77 9.80 22.91 -10.87
CA TYR A 77 10.42 23.36 -12.12
C TYR A 77 9.39 23.47 -13.25
N TYR A 78 8.54 22.46 -13.45
CA TYR A 78 7.50 22.51 -14.48
C TYR A 78 6.45 23.59 -14.21
N HIS A 79 6.08 23.80 -12.94
CA HIS A 79 5.19 24.90 -12.57
C HIS A 79 5.85 26.26 -12.78
N ALA A 80 7.11 26.44 -12.38
CA ALA A 80 7.85 27.70 -12.57
C ALA A 80 8.11 28.02 -14.05
N GLY A 81 8.33 27.01 -14.90
CA GLY A 81 8.53 27.18 -16.34
C GLY A 81 7.28 27.65 -17.08
N ALA A 82 6.09 27.22 -16.64
CA ALA A 82 4.82 27.61 -17.26
C ALA A 82 4.45 29.10 -17.04
N TYR A 83 4.99 29.74 -15.99
CA TYR A 83 4.77 31.17 -15.71
C TYR A 83 5.82 32.11 -16.35
N ARG A 84 6.83 31.59 -17.06
CA ARG A 84 7.90 32.41 -17.66
C ARG A 84 7.75 32.66 -19.16
N THR A 85 6.73 32.11 -19.81
CA THR A 85 6.52 32.25 -21.26
C THR A 85 5.55 33.37 -21.67
N ASP A 86 5.05 34.19 -20.74
CA ASP A 86 3.99 35.17 -21.04
C ASP A 86 4.31 36.62 -20.64
N THR A 87 5.58 36.97 -20.39
CA THR A 87 5.93 38.34 -19.92
C THR A 87 7.11 38.98 -20.66
N SER A 88 7.35 38.58 -21.91
CA SER A 88 8.26 39.28 -22.82
C SER A 88 7.53 39.69 -24.10
N GLN A 89 6.84 40.82 -24.02
CA GLN A 89 6.40 41.68 -25.11
C GLN A 89 6.84 43.11 -24.76
#